data_AF-W1Y863-F1
#
_entry.id   AF-W1Y863-F1
#
_cell.length_a   1.000
_cell.length_b   1.000
_cell.length_c   1.000
_cell.angle_alpha   90.00
_cell.angle_beta   90.00
_cell.angle_gamma   90.00
#
_symmetry.space_group_name_H-M   'P 1'
#
loop_
_entity.id
_entity.type
_entity.pdbx_description
1 polymer ?
#
loop_
_entity_poly.entity_id
_entity_poly.type
_entity_poly.pdbx_seq_one_letter_code
_entity_poly.pdbx_strand_id
1 'polypeptide(L)'
;QAQIRYTQAEKGIVFDREEYSWKDELRELIENAKTHTSNLETFSEHLEAKGVKVKLRGETISYKPENANKWVRGRTLGSDYEKGAVDDEHERHQEQQREPDYADRIKVDWDAIERHTEQLKQQRIERAQKTKQANRKLFGRDTRESENERERTRSHNIKIERDDEGLSR
;
A
#
# COMPACT_ATOMS: atom_id res chain seq x y z
N GLN A 1 -9.48 50.86 9.51
CA GLN A 1 -9.16 49.89 8.44
C GLN A 1 -7.79 50.25 7.90
N ALA A 2 -6.81 49.34 7.97
CA ALA A 2 -5.45 49.60 7.49
C ALA A 2 -5.38 49.35 5.98
N GLN A 3 -4.98 50.38 5.23
CA GLN A 3 -4.85 50.30 3.78
C GLN A 3 -3.48 49.71 3.45
N ILE A 4 -3.45 48.43 3.08
CA ILE A 4 -2.23 47.69 2.74
C ILE A 4 -1.59 48.35 1.51
N ARG A 5 -0.31 48.75 1.62
CA ARG A 5 0.48 49.34 0.53
C ARG A 5 1.48 48.32 0.02
N TYR A 6 1.27 47.83 -1.19
CA TYR A 6 2.15 46.87 -1.86
C TYR A 6 3.37 47.55 -2.49
N THR A 7 4.55 46.95 -2.29
CA THR A 7 5.81 47.41 -2.88
C THR A 7 5.95 46.99 -4.35
N GLN A 8 6.80 47.65 -5.14
CA GLN A 8 6.94 47.39 -6.57
C GLN A 8 7.37 45.94 -6.90
N ALA A 9 8.10 45.28 -5.98
CA ALA A 9 8.51 43.88 -6.11
C ALA A 9 7.37 42.89 -5.77
N GLU A 10 6.48 43.22 -4.84
CA GLU A 10 5.32 42.40 -4.50
C GLU A 10 4.19 42.50 -5.54
N LYS A 11 4.17 43.60 -6.31
CA LYS A 11 3.25 43.73 -7.44
C LYS A 11 3.52 42.69 -8.54
N GLY A 12 4.75 42.23 -8.72
CA GLY A 12 5.09 41.17 -9.68
C GLY A 12 4.54 39.79 -9.32
N ILE A 13 4.23 39.54 -8.04
CA ILE A 13 3.67 38.25 -7.59
C ILE A 13 2.13 38.22 -7.73
N VAL A 14 1.49 39.40 -7.71
CA VAL A 14 0.01 39.50 -7.67
C VAL A 14 -0.60 40.00 -8.99
N PHE A 15 0.15 40.74 -9.83
CA PHE A 15 -0.39 41.46 -10.99
C PHE A 15 0.06 40.98 -12.39
N ASP A 16 0.80 39.88 -12.54
CA ASP A 16 1.03 39.28 -13.88
C ASP A 16 -0.09 38.32 -14.30
N ARG A 17 -1.33 38.54 -13.85
CA ARG A 17 -2.48 37.68 -14.19
C ARG A 17 -2.71 37.54 -15.70
N GLU A 18 -2.30 38.50 -16.51
CA GLU A 18 -2.40 38.43 -17.97
C GLU A 18 -1.25 37.65 -18.64
N GLU A 19 -0.02 37.67 -18.09
CA GLU A 19 1.11 36.93 -18.67
C GLU A 19 1.10 35.45 -18.27
N TYR A 20 0.51 35.13 -17.11
CA TYR A 20 0.27 33.76 -16.68
C TYR A 20 -0.94 33.12 -17.40
N SER A 21 -1.98 33.90 -17.73
CA SER A 21 -3.23 33.37 -18.31
C SER A 21 -3.02 32.47 -19.53
N TRP A 22 -2.35 32.96 -20.58
CA TRP A 22 -2.22 32.19 -21.82
C TRP A 22 -1.16 31.09 -21.73
N LYS A 23 -0.19 31.21 -20.80
CA LYS A 23 0.78 30.13 -20.51
C LYS A 23 0.10 29.00 -19.75
N ASP A 24 -0.82 29.32 -18.85
CA ASP A 24 -1.63 28.33 -18.14
C ASP A 24 -2.58 27.60 -19.09
N GLU A 25 -3.24 28.32 -20.00
CA GLU A 25 -4.01 27.71 -21.11
C GLU A 25 -3.13 26.78 -21.96
N LEU A 26 -1.91 27.22 -22.30
CA LEU A 26 -0.96 26.38 -23.05
C LEU A 26 -0.57 25.11 -22.27
N ARG A 27 -0.36 25.21 -20.96
CA ARG A 27 -0.10 24.04 -20.11
C ARG A 27 -1.29 23.08 -20.12
N GLU A 28 -2.50 23.58 -19.97
CA GLU A 28 -3.72 22.76 -20.02
C GLU A 28 -3.87 22.05 -21.37
N LEU A 29 -3.61 22.75 -22.49
CA LEU A 29 -3.63 22.16 -23.82
C LEU A 29 -2.60 21.03 -23.97
N ILE A 30 -1.39 21.22 -23.42
CA ILE A 30 -0.32 20.22 -23.44
C ILE A 30 -0.67 19.01 -22.56
N GLU A 31 -1.18 19.22 -21.35
CA GLU A 31 -1.60 18.13 -20.46
C GLU A 31 -2.75 17.32 -21.06
N ASN A 32 -3.72 18.00 -21.68
CA ASN A 32 -4.77 17.32 -22.42
C ASN A 32 -4.21 16.56 -23.63
N ALA A 33 -3.21 17.10 -24.33
CA ALA A 33 -2.59 16.40 -25.46
C ALA A 33 -1.85 15.14 -25.01
N LYS A 34 -1.04 15.20 -23.94
CA LYS A 34 -0.32 14.04 -23.38
C LYS A 34 -1.25 12.88 -23.04
N THR A 35 -2.40 13.18 -22.43
CA THR A 35 -3.36 12.14 -22.03
C THR A 35 -4.13 11.51 -23.19
N HIS A 36 -4.21 12.19 -24.34
CA HIS A 36 -4.97 11.74 -25.51
C HIS A 36 -4.08 11.25 -26.66
N THR A 37 -2.76 11.27 -26.48
CA THR A 37 -1.80 10.86 -27.51
C THR A 37 -0.80 9.88 -26.92
N SER A 38 -0.14 9.11 -27.79
CA SER A 38 0.76 8.04 -27.37
C SER A 38 2.14 8.13 -28.02
N ASN A 39 2.37 9.17 -28.83
CA ASN A 39 3.65 9.43 -29.47
C ASN A 39 3.79 10.95 -29.75
N LEU A 40 5.02 11.41 -29.96
CA LEU A 40 5.31 12.83 -30.22
C LEU A 40 4.69 13.37 -31.51
N GLU A 41 4.54 12.52 -32.53
CA GLU A 41 3.98 12.91 -33.82
C GLU A 41 2.51 13.30 -33.68
N THR A 42 1.68 12.38 -33.17
CA THR A 42 0.26 12.63 -32.86
C THR A 42 0.07 13.72 -31.81
N PHE A 43 0.99 13.82 -30.83
CA PHE A 43 1.00 14.93 -29.87
C PHE A 43 1.14 16.28 -30.57
N SER A 44 2.05 16.41 -31.52
CA SER A 44 2.24 17.64 -32.29
C SER A 44 1.03 17.98 -33.15
N GLU A 45 0.44 16.98 -33.82
CA GLU A 45 -0.77 17.14 -34.63
C GLU A 45 -1.97 17.58 -33.77
N HIS A 46 -2.16 16.97 -32.60
CA HIS A 46 -3.26 17.30 -31.69
C HIS A 46 -3.13 18.72 -31.13
N LEU A 47 -1.91 19.18 -30.87
CA LEU A 47 -1.64 20.56 -30.48
C LEU A 47 -1.87 21.54 -31.65
N GLU A 48 -1.46 21.17 -32.86
CA GLU A 48 -1.70 21.99 -34.05
C GLU A 48 -3.19 22.14 -34.35
N ALA A 49 -3.98 21.08 -34.18
CA ALA A 49 -5.43 21.12 -34.30
C ALA A 49 -6.10 22.10 -33.31
N LYS A 50 -5.45 22.34 -32.16
CA LYS A 50 -5.88 23.32 -31.15
C LYS A 50 -5.24 24.70 -31.32
N GLY A 51 -4.56 24.95 -32.44
CA GLY A 51 -3.92 26.23 -32.73
C GLY A 51 -2.55 26.42 -32.05
N VAL A 52 -1.87 25.34 -31.64
CA VAL A 52 -0.53 25.39 -31.05
C VAL A 52 0.48 24.72 -31.97
N LYS A 53 1.37 25.51 -32.58
CA LYS A 53 2.46 24.98 -33.40
C LYS A 53 3.57 24.44 -32.53
N VAL A 54 4.08 23.26 -32.88
CA VAL A 54 5.16 22.59 -32.14
C VAL A 54 6.41 22.55 -33.00
N LYS A 55 7.56 22.80 -32.38
CA LYS A 55 8.86 22.67 -33.02
C LYS A 55 9.78 21.81 -32.18
N LEU A 56 10.16 20.67 -32.74
CA LEU A 56 11.12 19.75 -32.16
C LEU A 56 12.52 20.07 -32.71
N ARG A 57 13.49 20.25 -31.83
CA ARG A 57 14.91 20.42 -32.17
C ARG A 57 15.74 19.54 -31.23
N GLY A 58 16.08 18.34 -31.70
CA GLY A 58 16.78 17.35 -30.87
C GLY A 58 15.99 17.08 -29.59
N GLU A 59 16.61 17.36 -28.44
CA GLU A 59 15.99 17.16 -27.12
C GLU A 59 15.11 18.34 -26.65
N THR A 60 15.04 19.41 -27.43
CA THR A 60 14.25 20.60 -27.07
C THR A 60 12.94 20.66 -27.83
N ILE A 61 11.89 21.03 -27.11
CA ILE A 61 10.56 21.31 -27.66
C ILE A 61 10.22 22.78 -27.46
N SER A 62 9.62 23.39 -28.47
CA SER A 62 9.11 24.76 -28.40
C SER A 62 7.67 24.79 -28.90
N TYR A 63 6.85 25.57 -28.23
CA TYR A 63 5.42 25.71 -28.48
C TYR A 63 5.13 27.14 -28.92
N LYS A 64 4.24 27.30 -29.87
CA LYS A 64 3.76 28.60 -30.33
C LYS A 64 2.23 28.55 -30.44
N PRO A 65 1.51 29.04 -29.43
CA PRO A 65 0.06 29.14 -29.52
C PRO A 65 -0.34 30.32 -30.42
N GLU A 66 -1.44 30.18 -31.14
CA GLU A 66 -1.97 31.18 -32.06
C GLU A 66 -2.42 32.45 -31.32
N ASN A 67 -2.92 32.31 -30.09
CA ASN A 67 -3.37 33.41 -29.24
C ASN A 67 -2.25 34.41 -28.89
N ALA A 68 -1.03 33.93 -28.61
CA ALA A 68 0.09 34.76 -28.16
C ALA A 68 1.12 35.03 -29.27
N ASN A 69 1.09 34.27 -30.38
CA ASN A 69 1.98 34.36 -31.54
C ASN A 69 3.49 34.42 -31.21
N LYS A 70 3.88 33.97 -30.01
CA LYS A 70 5.25 33.94 -29.49
C LYS A 70 5.70 32.50 -29.26
N TRP A 71 6.98 32.23 -29.48
CA TRP A 71 7.58 30.94 -29.16
C TRP A 71 7.94 30.87 -27.68
N VAL A 72 7.53 29.80 -27.03
CA VAL A 72 7.91 29.45 -25.65
C VAL A 72 8.60 28.09 -25.66
N ARG A 73 9.73 27.98 -24.97
CA ARG A 73 10.43 26.69 -24.83
C ARG A 73 9.75 25.86 -23.75
N GLY A 74 9.69 24.54 -23.91
CA GLY A 74 9.15 23.62 -22.90
C GLY A 74 9.75 23.87 -21.51
N ARG A 75 11.09 23.98 -21.43
CA ARG A 75 11.82 24.33 -20.20
C ARG A 75 11.33 25.61 -19.49
N THR A 76 10.77 26.57 -20.22
CA THR A 76 10.21 27.81 -19.66
C THR A 76 8.81 27.60 -19.07
N LEU A 77 8.07 26.60 -19.53
CA LEU A 77 6.77 26.22 -18.98
C LEU A 77 6.93 25.33 -17.74
N GLY A 78 8.01 24.56 -17.67
CA GLY A 78 8.37 23.64 -16.59
C GLY A 78 9.11 22.42 -17.13
N SER A 79 9.75 21.63 -16.26
CA SER A 79 10.43 20.38 -16.63
C SER A 79 9.48 19.38 -17.29
N ASP A 80 8.23 19.36 -16.85
CA ASP A 80 7.23 18.40 -17.29
C ASP A 80 6.76 18.66 -18.73
N TYR A 81 7.11 19.83 -19.28
CA TYR A 81 6.79 20.23 -20.65
C TYR A 81 8.00 20.15 -21.58
N GLU A 82 9.10 19.55 -21.11
CA GLU A 82 10.24 19.22 -21.97
C GLU A 82 9.96 17.96 -22.78
N LYS A 83 10.72 17.76 -23.86
CA LYS A 83 10.50 16.64 -24.78
C LYS A 83 10.64 15.31 -24.04
N GLY A 84 11.70 15.12 -23.26
CA GLY A 84 11.91 13.91 -22.46
C GLY A 84 10.74 13.59 -21.53
N ALA A 85 10.18 14.59 -20.84
CA ALA A 85 9.03 14.37 -19.96
C ALA A 85 7.76 13.94 -20.73
N VAL A 86 7.54 14.49 -21.93
CA VAL A 86 6.44 14.09 -22.81
C VAL A 86 6.66 12.66 -23.32
N ASP A 87 7.89 12.31 -23.72
CA ASP A 87 8.27 10.97 -24.16
C ASP A 87 8.08 9.93 -23.06
N ASP A 88 8.55 10.22 -21.84
CA ASP A 88 8.43 9.33 -20.68
C ASP A 88 6.96 9.08 -20.31
N GLU A 89 6.09 10.09 -20.41
CA GLU A 89 4.65 9.93 -20.16
C GLU A 89 4.01 9.00 -21.21
N HIS A 90 4.35 9.17 -22.48
CA HIS A 90 3.87 8.30 -23.54
C HIS A 90 4.36 6.86 -23.37
N GLU A 91 5.62 6.65 -22.98
CA GLU A 91 6.16 5.31 -22.71
C GLU A 91 5.43 4.64 -21.54
N ARG A 92 5.21 5.37 -20.43
CA ARG A 92 4.41 4.88 -19.30
C ARG A 92 2.99 4.51 -19.70
N HIS A 93 2.32 5.35 -20.49
CA HIS A 93 0.98 5.05 -20.98
C HIS A 93 0.97 3.79 -21.86
N GLN A 94 1.96 3.62 -22.75
CA GLN A 94 2.08 2.41 -23.55
C GLN A 94 2.36 1.17 -22.70
N GLU A 95 3.17 1.28 -21.64
CA GLU A 95 3.46 0.17 -20.72
C GLU A 95 2.23 -0.21 -19.89
N GLN A 96 1.43 0.75 -19.42
CA GLN A 96 0.16 0.47 -18.73
C GLN A 96 -0.89 -0.20 -19.63
N GLN A 97 -0.88 0.10 -20.93
CA GLN A 97 -1.76 -0.53 -21.91
C GLN A 97 -1.25 -1.90 -22.38
N ARG A 98 0.02 -2.22 -22.13
CA ARG A 98 0.51 -3.60 -22.27
C ARG A 98 -0.05 -4.38 -21.09
N GLU A 99 -0.99 -5.28 -21.37
CA GLU A 99 -1.41 -6.32 -20.43
C GLU A 99 -0.18 -6.87 -19.69
N PRO A 100 -0.20 -6.95 -18.34
CA PRO A 100 0.91 -7.53 -17.60
C PRO A 100 0.95 -9.02 -17.90
N ASP A 101 1.68 -9.38 -18.95
CA ASP A 101 2.06 -10.73 -19.40
C ASP A 101 2.79 -11.54 -18.30
N TYR A 102 2.99 -10.92 -17.14
CA TYR A 102 3.54 -11.49 -15.92
C TYR A 102 2.60 -12.50 -15.24
N ALA A 103 1.27 -12.33 -15.37
CA ALA A 103 0.30 -13.26 -14.78
C ALA A 103 0.18 -14.58 -15.58
N ASP A 104 0.36 -14.53 -16.91
CA ASP A 104 0.20 -15.69 -17.78
C ASP A 104 1.40 -16.66 -17.77
N ARG A 105 2.58 -16.20 -17.33
CA ARG A 105 3.80 -17.02 -17.30
C ARG A 105 3.98 -17.85 -16.04
N ILE A 106 3.24 -17.57 -14.97
CA ILE A 106 3.33 -18.31 -13.71
C ILE A 106 2.28 -19.42 -13.70
N LYS A 107 2.69 -20.62 -14.12
CA LYS A 107 1.89 -21.83 -13.97
C LYS A 107 1.85 -22.24 -12.50
N VAL A 108 0.85 -21.78 -11.76
CA VAL A 108 0.60 -22.21 -10.36
C VAL A 108 -0.14 -23.56 -10.38
N ASP A 109 0.44 -24.58 -9.75
CA ASP A 109 -0.23 -25.86 -9.50
C ASP A 109 -1.13 -25.74 -8.26
N TRP A 110 -2.40 -25.39 -8.49
CA TRP A 110 -3.41 -25.24 -7.45
C TRP A 110 -3.71 -26.56 -6.72
N ASP A 111 -3.60 -27.70 -7.40
CA ASP A 111 -3.83 -29.03 -6.81
C ASP A 111 -2.73 -29.39 -5.80
N ALA A 112 -1.48 -29.00 -6.07
CA ALA A 112 -0.38 -29.15 -5.11
C ALA A 112 -0.60 -28.31 -3.84
N ILE A 113 -1.08 -27.06 -4.00
CA ILE A 113 -1.39 -26.17 -2.88
C ILE A 113 -2.54 -26.74 -2.04
N GLU A 114 -3.62 -27.19 -2.68
CA GLU A 114 -4.77 -27.77 -1.99
C GLU A 114 -4.37 -29.02 -1.20
N ARG A 115 -3.65 -29.96 -1.82
CA ARG A 115 -3.14 -31.16 -1.13
C ARG A 115 -2.29 -30.81 0.08
N HIS A 116 -1.42 -29.81 -0.03
CA HIS A 116 -0.57 -29.39 1.09
C HIS A 116 -1.39 -28.74 2.22
N THR A 117 -2.40 -27.93 1.90
CA THR A 117 -3.28 -27.33 2.91
C THR A 117 -4.11 -28.37 3.66
N GLU A 118 -4.62 -29.38 2.97
CA GLU A 118 -5.36 -30.48 3.60
C GLU A 118 -4.48 -31.34 4.50
N GLN A 119 -3.25 -31.64 4.08
CA GLN A 119 -2.27 -32.33 4.93
C GLN A 119 -1.97 -31.56 6.21
N LEU A 120 -1.79 -30.24 6.12
CA LEU A 120 -1.57 -29.38 7.30
C LEU A 120 -2.80 -29.34 8.22
N LYS A 121 -4.01 -29.31 7.68
CA LYS A 121 -5.26 -29.41 8.47
C LYS A 121 -5.32 -30.75 9.21
N GLN A 122 -5.04 -31.86 8.53
CA GLN A 122 -5.05 -33.19 9.15
C GLN A 122 -4.01 -33.31 10.28
N GLN A 123 -2.78 -32.84 10.06
CA GLN A 123 -1.74 -32.86 11.11
C GLN A 123 -2.15 -32.03 12.34
N ARG A 124 -2.82 -30.88 12.15
CA ARG A 124 -3.32 -30.05 13.26
C ARG A 124 -4.39 -30.80 14.07
N ILE A 125 -5.31 -31.48 13.40
CA ILE A 125 -6.37 -32.28 14.04
C ILE A 125 -5.74 -33.44 14.82
N GLU A 126 -4.79 -34.16 14.22
CA GLU A 126 -4.11 -35.29 14.86
C GLU A 126 -3.33 -34.85 16.10
N ARG A 127 -2.56 -33.75 16.01
CA ARG A 127 -1.86 -33.18 17.18
C ARG A 127 -2.83 -32.80 18.29
N ALA A 128 -3.94 -32.15 17.96
CA ALA A 128 -4.95 -31.79 18.95
C ALA A 128 -5.57 -33.03 19.62
N GLN A 129 -5.85 -34.09 18.86
CA GLN A 129 -6.36 -35.36 19.40
C GLN A 129 -5.33 -36.07 20.28
N LYS A 130 -4.06 -36.13 19.86
CA LYS A 130 -2.96 -36.73 20.61
C LYS A 130 -2.73 -36.01 21.94
N THR A 131 -2.76 -34.67 21.93
CA THR A 131 -2.67 -33.86 23.15
C THR A 131 -3.86 -34.09 24.08
N LYS A 132 -5.09 -34.16 23.55
CA LYS A 132 -6.29 -34.51 24.34
C LYS A 132 -6.18 -35.91 24.97
N GLN A 133 -5.67 -36.88 24.22
CA GLN A 133 -5.47 -38.25 24.71
C GLN A 133 -4.37 -38.31 25.77
N ALA A 134 -3.25 -37.60 25.58
CA ALA A 134 -2.16 -37.52 26.55
C ALA A 134 -2.62 -36.86 27.85
N ASN A 135 -3.35 -35.74 27.77
CA ASN A 135 -3.96 -35.09 28.94
C ASN A 135 -4.92 -36.04 29.66
N ARG A 136 -5.79 -36.76 28.95
CA ARG A 136 -6.69 -37.76 29.56
C ARG A 136 -5.92 -38.86 30.32
N LYS A 137 -4.76 -39.30 29.81
CA LYS A 137 -3.90 -40.28 30.50
C LYS A 137 -3.21 -39.71 31.73
N LEU A 138 -2.87 -38.41 31.72
CA LEU A 138 -2.29 -37.71 32.88
C LEU A 138 -3.36 -37.50 33.98
N PHE A 139 -4.55 -37.02 33.62
CA PHE A 139 -5.65 -36.80 34.58
C PHE A 139 -6.24 -38.10 35.16
N GLY A 140 -6.12 -39.23 34.46
CA GLY A 140 -6.54 -40.54 34.99
C GLY A 140 -5.55 -41.20 35.95
N ARG A 141 -4.30 -40.69 36.05
CA ARG A 141 -3.28 -41.20 36.98
C ARG A 141 -3.32 -40.48 38.33
N ASP A 142 -3.68 -39.20 38.33
CA ASP A 142 -3.68 -38.34 39.52
C ASP A 142 -4.85 -38.63 40.48
N THR A 143 -5.96 -39.20 39.98
CA THR A 143 -7.13 -39.50 40.82
C THR A 143 -6.87 -40.66 41.79
N ARG A 144 -5.92 -41.54 41.49
CA ARG A 144 -5.67 -42.79 42.25
C ARG A 144 -4.68 -42.62 43.41
N GLU A 145 -3.92 -41.52 43.46
CA GLU A 145 -3.07 -41.17 44.60
C GLU A 145 -3.84 -40.36 45.66
N SER A 146 -4.80 -39.50 45.24
CA SER A 146 -5.58 -38.69 46.18
C SER A 146 -6.62 -39.49 47.02
N GLU A 147 -7.10 -40.62 46.52
CA GLU A 147 -8.06 -41.47 47.23
C GLU A 147 -7.41 -42.32 48.34
N ASN A 148 -6.17 -42.78 48.14
CA ASN A 148 -5.43 -43.57 49.13
C ASN A 148 -4.98 -42.76 50.35
N GLU A 149 -4.72 -41.45 50.21
CA GLU A 149 -4.39 -40.57 51.35
C GLU A 149 -5.63 -40.21 52.20
N ARG A 150 -6.82 -40.15 51.58
CA ARG A 150 -8.07 -39.86 52.29
C ARG A 150 -8.63 -41.06 53.06
N GLU A 151 -8.39 -42.30 52.61
CA GLU A 151 -8.84 -43.50 53.34
C GLU A 151 -7.96 -43.81 54.56
N ARG A 152 -6.65 -43.54 54.52
CA ARG A 152 -5.74 -43.82 55.65
C ARG A 152 -5.99 -42.96 56.88
N THR A 153 -6.49 -41.73 56.71
CA THR A 153 -6.76 -40.78 57.80
C THR A 153 -8.12 -41.01 58.48
N ARG A 154 -9.03 -41.76 57.86
CA ARG A 154 -10.35 -42.06 58.41
C ARG A 154 -10.42 -43.35 59.24
N SER A 155 -9.50 -44.30 59.01
CA SER A 155 -9.49 -45.59 59.72
C SER A 155 -8.67 -45.62 61.02
N HIS A 156 -7.93 -44.57 61.37
CA HIS A 156 -7.17 -44.49 62.63
C HIS A 156 -7.82 -43.58 63.67
N ASN A 157 -9.12 -43.79 63.95
CA ASN A 157 -9.63 -43.40 65.26
C ASN A 157 -9.37 -44.56 66.22
N ILE A 158 -8.47 -44.35 67.19
CA ILE A 158 -8.39 -45.18 68.40
C ILE A 158 -8.60 -44.22 69.56
N LYS A 159 -9.75 -44.34 70.22
CA LYS A 159 -10.00 -43.81 71.55
C LYS A 159 -8.91 -44.32 72.50
N ILE A 160 -8.22 -43.42 73.18
CA ILE A 160 -7.44 -43.75 74.37
C ILE A 160 -7.99 -42.88 75.49
N GLU A 161 -8.78 -43.50 76.36
CA GLU A 161 -9.06 -43.00 77.71
C GLU A 161 -7.75 -42.98 78.51
N ARG A 162 -7.52 -41.91 79.28
CA ARG A 162 -6.55 -41.92 80.38
C ARG A 162 -7.18 -41.26 81.58
N ASP A 163 -7.41 -42.08 82.60
CA ASP A 163 -7.74 -41.69 83.95
C ASP A 163 -6.54 -41.05 84.65
N ASP A 164 -6.85 -39.96 85.34
CA ASP A 164 -6.49 -39.53 86.69
C ASP A 164 -5.04 -39.29 87.20
N GLU A 165 -5.03 -38.34 88.15
CA GLU A 165 -4.04 -38.00 89.18
C GLU A 165 -2.89 -37.01 88.87
N GLY A 166 -3.15 -35.73 89.22
CA GLY A 166 -2.40 -35.04 90.28
C GLY A 166 -1.04 -34.40 89.94
N LEU A 167 -0.98 -33.06 90.01
CA LEU A 167 -0.05 -32.33 90.90
C LEU A 167 -0.36 -30.82 90.91
N SER A 168 -0.44 -30.31 92.13
CA SER A 168 -0.90 -29.01 92.61
C SER A 168 -0.31 -27.75 91.97
N ARG A 169 -1.11 -26.68 92.02
CA ARG A 169 -0.77 -25.46 92.77
C ARG A 169 -2.00 -24.86 93.43
#